data_AF-A0A535XL97-F1
#
_entry.id   AF-A0A535XL97-F1
#
_cell.length_a   1.000
_cell.length_b   1.000
_cell.length_c   1.000
_cell.angle_alpha   90.00
_cell.angle_beta   90.00
_cell.angle_gamma   90.00
#
_symmetry.space_group_name_H-M   'P 1'
#
loop_
_entity.id
_entity.type
_entity.pdbx_description
1 polymer ?
#
loop_
_entity_poly.entity_id
_entity_poly.type
_entity_poly.pdbx_seq_one_letter_code
_entity_poly.pdbx_strand_id
1 'polypeptide(L)'
;MRLVFTLFSSGFWTADCHSGTVHLGGHADIITDAAKRQTMIDRAVVPLLDHLAASDRVVALEVIAEPEWGIVELNQEQDSRIKLPVGVVRDFASEVTQAIHQHTRSLATVESNRFSNMQNWLHLGLDYYSFSWYDWLEAYEPLATPASSANLDRPIVIGEYPAGGSTYYALPEVLSTAYSLGYAGAFGWSYWDGDGISRWRDVAPTFSGWVAGHWGDVSLGSATAPAAGQMHEQQYPYAYQDLALRLDGAATVAEMAINVPSGEAYVPHGYLYQVGNTEPLEDVRLTAAPGAPGKLAARFTHPVEGPAYTVSLGIFDPSGSLRKWFNNLATFAITGGALTTPKVDTLTTELGCGG
;
A
#
# COMPACT_ATOMS: atom_id res chain seq x y z
N MET A 1 9.33 -17.32 0.78
CA MET A 1 9.06 -15.91 1.12
C MET A 1 8.57 -15.85 2.55
N ARG A 2 9.18 -15.01 3.39
CA ARG A 2 8.67 -14.65 4.72
C ARG A 2 7.92 -13.32 4.57
N LEU A 3 6.86 -13.13 5.33
CA LEU A 3 5.94 -12.00 5.24
C LEU A 3 5.78 -11.34 6.60
N VAL A 4 5.73 -10.02 6.58
CA VAL A 4 5.19 -9.19 7.64
C VAL A 4 3.86 -8.65 7.12
N PHE A 5 2.80 -8.80 7.91
CA PHE A 5 1.47 -8.30 7.54
C PHE A 5 1.07 -7.13 8.45
N THR A 6 0.70 -6.02 7.83
CA THR A 6 0.07 -4.88 8.51
C THR A 6 -1.43 -5.12 8.64
N LEU A 7 -1.93 -5.10 9.88
CA LEU A 7 -3.35 -5.34 10.17
C LEU A 7 -4.22 -4.11 9.91
N PHE A 8 -3.71 -2.93 10.26
CA PHE A 8 -4.41 -1.66 10.11
C PHE A 8 -3.48 -0.61 9.51
N SER A 9 -3.99 0.28 8.66
CA SER A 9 -3.27 1.48 8.24
C SER A 9 -3.72 2.68 9.06
N SER A 10 -2.93 3.77 9.06
CA SER A 10 -3.36 5.07 9.61
C SER A 10 -4.64 5.63 8.97
N GLY A 11 -5.08 5.06 7.83
CA GLY A 11 -6.37 5.33 7.19
C GLY A 11 -7.58 4.81 7.97
N PHE A 12 -7.40 3.84 8.86
CA PHE A 12 -8.47 3.15 9.59
C PHE A 12 -9.42 4.09 10.33
N TRP A 13 -8.93 5.22 10.83
CA TRP A 13 -9.74 6.23 11.53
C TRP A 13 -9.79 7.59 10.82
N THR A 14 -9.62 7.59 9.49
CA THR A 14 -10.08 8.71 8.67
C THR A 14 -11.57 8.97 8.90
N ALA A 15 -12.04 10.16 8.58
CA ALA A 15 -13.47 10.46 8.52
C ALA A 15 -14.19 9.43 7.64
N ASP A 16 -15.48 9.18 7.91
CA ASP A 16 -16.25 8.17 7.16
C ASP A 16 -16.08 8.38 5.65
N CYS A 17 -15.62 7.31 5.00
CA CYS A 17 -15.23 7.36 3.60
C CYS A 17 -15.45 6.00 2.95
N HIS A 18 -15.88 6.03 1.69
CA HIS A 18 -16.39 4.88 0.96
C HIS A 18 -15.65 4.73 -0.36
N SER A 19 -15.30 3.49 -0.70
CA SER A 19 -14.94 3.08 -2.06
C SER A 19 -15.90 1.99 -2.52
N GLY A 20 -16.86 2.38 -3.37
CA GLY A 20 -17.96 1.49 -3.75
C GLY A 20 -18.80 1.09 -2.52
N THR A 21 -18.83 -0.22 -2.20
CA THR A 21 -19.53 -0.76 -1.04
C THR A 21 -18.63 -0.95 0.19
N VAL A 22 -17.34 -0.58 0.10
CA VAL A 22 -16.37 -0.74 1.18
C VAL A 22 -16.26 0.56 1.95
N HIS A 23 -16.45 0.48 3.27
CA HIS A 23 -16.12 1.57 4.19
C HIS A 23 -14.63 1.49 4.49
N LEU A 24 -13.88 2.53 4.13
CA LEU A 24 -12.42 2.60 4.28
C LEU A 24 -12.01 3.40 5.52
N GLY A 25 -12.90 4.25 6.03
CA GLY A 25 -12.71 5.10 7.20
C GLY A 25 -13.93 5.07 8.12
N GLY A 26 -13.92 5.93 9.14
CA GLY A 26 -15.01 6.06 10.11
C GLY A 26 -14.89 5.14 11.33
N HIS A 27 -13.76 4.46 11.52
CA HIS A 27 -13.58 3.48 12.59
C HIS A 27 -12.86 4.02 13.84
N ALA A 28 -12.83 5.35 14.04
CA ALA A 28 -12.29 5.95 15.26
C ALA A 28 -13.04 5.49 16.53
N ASP A 29 -14.31 5.12 16.39
CA ASP A 29 -15.12 4.57 17.48
C ASP A 29 -14.66 3.16 17.89
N ILE A 30 -14.10 2.35 16.97
CA ILE A 30 -13.47 1.05 17.31
C ILE A 30 -12.23 1.27 18.18
N ILE A 31 -11.51 2.37 18.00
CA ILE A 31 -10.33 2.67 18.82
C ILE A 31 -10.74 3.26 20.17
N THR A 32 -11.76 4.11 20.22
CA THR A 32 -12.14 4.83 21.44
C THR A 32 -13.09 4.06 22.36
N ASP A 33 -13.91 3.15 21.82
CA ASP A 33 -14.87 2.35 22.59
C ASP A 33 -14.33 0.93 22.80
N ALA A 34 -14.01 0.59 24.04
CA ALA A 34 -13.45 -0.71 24.40
C ALA A 34 -14.37 -1.90 24.04
N ALA A 35 -15.69 -1.74 24.07
CA ALA A 35 -16.61 -2.83 23.71
C ALA A 35 -16.64 -3.07 22.21
N LYS A 36 -16.59 -2.00 21.40
CA LYS A 36 -16.45 -2.11 19.94
C LYS A 36 -15.09 -2.68 19.56
N ARG A 37 -14.03 -2.22 20.24
CA ARG A 37 -12.67 -2.74 20.08
C ARG A 37 -12.60 -4.23 20.32
N GLN A 38 -13.11 -4.69 21.47
CA GLN A 38 -13.14 -6.12 21.80
C GLN A 38 -13.96 -6.92 20.77
N THR A 39 -15.10 -6.37 20.31
CA THR A 39 -15.91 -7.02 19.27
C THR A 39 -15.14 -7.17 17.97
N MET A 40 -14.40 -6.14 17.54
CA MET A 40 -13.55 -6.19 16.35
C MET A 40 -12.42 -7.21 16.52
N ILE A 41 -11.78 -7.24 17.70
CA ILE A 41 -10.74 -8.23 18.01
C ILE A 41 -11.30 -9.65 17.90
N ASP A 42 -12.41 -9.94 18.58
CA ASP A 42 -13.01 -11.28 18.64
C ASP A 42 -13.55 -11.76 17.28
N ARG A 43 -14.07 -10.84 16.47
CA ARG A 43 -14.84 -11.18 15.26
C ARG A 43 -14.06 -11.03 13.95
N ALA A 44 -12.98 -10.24 13.94
CA ALA A 44 -12.18 -10.01 12.74
C ALA A 44 -10.71 -10.37 12.95
N VAL A 45 -10.06 -9.83 13.98
CA VAL A 45 -8.62 -10.05 14.20
C VAL A 45 -8.34 -11.50 14.58
N VAL A 46 -8.98 -12.03 15.62
CA VAL A 46 -8.73 -13.40 16.09
C VAL A 46 -8.94 -14.46 14.98
N PRO A 47 -10.04 -14.44 14.20
CA PRO A 47 -10.20 -15.38 13.08
C PRO A 47 -9.10 -15.29 12.02
N LEU A 48 -8.60 -14.08 11.73
CA LEU A 48 -7.47 -13.87 10.83
C LEU A 48 -6.19 -14.44 11.45
N LEU A 49 -5.92 -14.15 12.72
CA LEU A 49 -4.75 -14.63 13.44
C LEU A 49 -4.72 -16.17 13.49
N ASP A 50 -5.83 -16.81 13.83
CA ASP A 50 -5.95 -18.27 13.85
C ASP A 50 -5.66 -18.88 12.47
N HIS A 51 -6.09 -18.22 11.40
CA HIS A 51 -5.77 -18.63 10.03
C HIS A 51 -4.27 -18.48 9.73
N LEU A 52 -3.67 -17.36 10.11
CA LEU A 52 -2.25 -17.08 9.88
C LEU A 52 -1.33 -17.95 10.74
N ALA A 53 -1.76 -18.39 11.93
CA ALA A 53 -0.99 -19.23 12.83
C ALA A 53 -0.60 -20.59 12.22
N ALA A 54 -1.35 -21.06 11.23
CA ALA A 54 -1.03 -22.27 10.48
C ALA A 54 0.09 -22.08 9.43
N SER A 55 0.49 -20.83 9.15
CA SER A 55 1.47 -20.49 8.12
C SER A 55 2.84 -20.27 8.73
N ASP A 56 3.84 -20.97 8.22
CA ASP A 56 5.25 -20.68 8.53
C ASP A 56 5.78 -19.44 7.80
N ARG A 57 5.02 -18.89 6.84
CA ARG A 57 5.48 -17.76 6.04
C ARG A 57 5.32 -16.43 6.76
N VAL A 58 4.43 -16.33 7.75
CA VAL A 58 4.16 -15.08 8.47
C VAL A 58 5.08 -14.99 9.69
N VAL A 59 6.08 -14.11 9.62
CA VAL A 59 7.07 -13.96 10.70
C VAL A 59 6.70 -12.89 11.70
N ALA A 60 5.97 -11.86 11.24
CA ALA A 60 5.52 -10.77 12.08
C ALA A 60 4.17 -10.22 11.62
N LEU A 61 3.49 -9.58 12.56
CA LEU A 61 2.25 -8.86 12.39
C LEU A 61 2.46 -7.46 12.93
N GLU A 62 2.34 -6.48 12.04
CA GLU A 62 2.32 -5.09 12.41
C GLU A 62 0.89 -4.70 12.76
N VAL A 63 0.70 -4.23 13.99
CA VAL A 63 -0.62 -3.83 14.47
C VAL A 63 -1.13 -2.70 13.62
N ILE A 64 -0.35 -1.64 13.46
CA ILE A 64 -0.74 -0.49 12.67
C ILE A 64 0.45 0.25 12.09
N ALA A 65 0.32 0.66 10.83
CA ALA A 65 1.26 1.55 10.16
C ALA A 65 0.96 3.02 10.48
N GLU A 66 1.99 3.73 10.94
CA GLU A 66 2.06 5.17 11.13
C GLU A 66 0.88 5.81 11.89
N PRO A 67 0.50 5.27 13.08
CA PRO A 67 -0.62 5.79 13.84
C PRO A 67 -0.43 7.26 14.28
N GLU A 68 0.78 7.78 14.32
CA GLU A 68 1.07 9.13 14.80
C GLU A 68 0.42 10.23 13.96
N TRP A 69 0.14 9.98 12.68
CA TRP A 69 -0.60 10.92 11.84
C TRP A 69 -1.98 11.25 12.42
N GLY A 70 -2.57 10.30 13.12
CA GLY A 70 -3.88 10.40 13.73
C GLY A 70 -3.89 10.74 15.22
N ILE A 71 -2.74 11.02 15.83
CA ILE A 71 -2.62 11.25 17.27
C ILE A 71 -2.47 12.74 17.56
N VAL A 72 -3.35 13.28 18.40
CA VAL A 72 -3.44 14.74 18.64
C VAL A 72 -2.18 15.33 19.28
N GLU A 73 -1.47 14.55 20.11
CA GLU A 73 -0.24 14.99 20.76
C GLU A 73 0.98 14.95 19.83
N LEU A 74 0.92 14.19 18.73
CA LEU A 74 2.06 13.92 17.86
C LEU A 74 1.93 14.56 16.47
N ASN A 75 0.69 14.81 16.01
CA ASN A 75 0.41 15.48 14.76
C ASN A 75 -0.82 16.39 14.86
N GLN A 76 -0.64 17.66 14.48
CA GLN A 76 -1.70 18.66 14.45
C GLN A 76 -2.12 19.06 13.04
N GLU A 77 -1.57 18.42 12.01
CA GLU A 77 -1.98 18.67 10.63
C GLU A 77 -3.48 18.38 10.43
N GLN A 78 -4.14 19.29 9.72
CA GLN A 78 -5.55 19.17 9.36
C GLN A 78 -5.70 18.24 8.17
N ASP A 79 -5.63 16.94 8.43
CA ASP A 79 -5.91 15.87 7.47
C ASP A 79 -7.32 15.30 7.68
N SER A 80 -7.66 14.25 6.94
CA SER A 80 -8.94 13.55 7.04
C SER A 80 -9.07 12.68 8.31
N ARG A 81 -8.04 12.56 9.15
CA ARG A 81 -8.04 11.67 10.32
C ARG A 81 -8.72 12.30 11.52
N ILE A 82 -9.55 11.52 12.20
CA ILE A 82 -10.05 11.88 13.53
C ILE A 82 -8.87 11.82 14.50
N LYS A 83 -8.53 12.95 15.11
CA LYS A 83 -7.39 13.02 16.04
C LYS A 83 -7.75 12.39 17.39
N LEU A 84 -7.00 11.37 17.79
CA LEU A 84 -7.22 10.61 19.02
C LEU A 84 -6.06 10.83 20.03
N PRO A 85 -6.31 10.73 21.34
CA PRO A 85 -5.23 10.78 22.34
C PRO A 85 -4.30 9.57 22.25
N VAL A 86 -2.99 9.79 22.43
CA VAL A 86 -1.96 8.73 22.38
C VAL A 86 -2.28 7.56 23.32
N GLY A 87 -2.83 7.83 24.51
CA GLY A 87 -3.20 6.79 25.48
C GLY A 87 -4.24 5.80 24.93
N VAL A 88 -5.24 6.30 24.19
CA VAL A 88 -6.30 5.46 23.60
C VAL A 88 -5.74 4.58 22.49
N VAL A 89 -4.86 5.13 21.65
CA VAL A 89 -4.22 4.37 20.57
C VAL A 89 -3.24 3.33 21.14
N ARG A 90 -2.56 3.64 22.25
CA ARG A 90 -1.72 2.68 22.98
C ARG A 90 -2.53 1.52 23.56
N ASP A 91 -3.71 1.77 24.12
CA ASP A 91 -4.60 0.71 24.61
C ASP A 91 -5.01 -0.23 23.47
N PHE A 92 -5.39 0.34 22.32
CA PHE A 92 -5.67 -0.41 21.11
C PHE A 92 -4.48 -1.26 20.65
N ALA A 93 -3.30 -0.67 20.56
CA ALA A 93 -2.11 -1.39 20.14
C ALA A 93 -1.73 -2.52 21.10
N SER A 94 -1.87 -2.29 22.41
CA SER A 94 -1.63 -3.30 23.46
C SER A 94 -2.57 -4.49 23.35
N GLU A 95 -3.88 -4.25 23.18
CA GLU A 95 -4.88 -5.31 23.09
C GLU A 95 -4.70 -6.17 21.82
N VAL A 96 -4.41 -5.55 20.68
CA VAL A 96 -4.13 -6.30 19.44
C VAL A 96 -2.82 -7.07 19.55
N THR A 97 -1.78 -6.49 20.18
CA THR A 97 -0.51 -7.19 20.45
C THR A 97 -0.73 -8.43 21.31
N GLN A 98 -1.53 -8.33 22.37
CA GLN A 98 -1.89 -9.48 23.20
C GLN A 98 -2.63 -10.55 22.40
N ALA A 99 -3.57 -10.17 21.53
CA ALA A 99 -4.25 -11.12 20.66
C ALA A 99 -3.28 -11.85 19.71
N ILE A 100 -2.32 -11.12 19.11
CA ILE A 100 -1.27 -11.70 18.25
C ILE A 100 -0.50 -12.79 19.01
N HIS A 101 -0.06 -12.52 20.23
CA HIS A 101 0.72 -13.46 21.05
C HIS A 101 -0.11 -14.64 21.58
N GLN A 102 -1.40 -14.45 21.81
CA GLN A 102 -2.29 -15.53 22.27
C GLN A 102 -2.63 -16.51 21.15
N HIS A 103 -2.74 -16.03 19.91
CA HIS A 103 -3.26 -16.81 18.79
C HIS A 103 -2.18 -17.25 17.80
N THR A 104 -0.99 -16.64 17.81
CA THR A 104 0.08 -16.93 16.85
C THR A 104 1.44 -17.07 17.52
N ARG A 105 2.44 -17.49 16.73
CA ARG A 105 3.87 -17.40 17.11
C ARG A 105 4.59 -16.26 16.38
N SER A 106 3.85 -15.41 15.68
CA SER A 106 4.40 -14.29 14.93
C SER A 106 4.82 -13.18 15.89
N LEU A 107 5.86 -12.46 15.52
CA LEU A 107 6.31 -11.27 16.24
C LEU A 107 5.28 -10.14 16.08
N ALA A 108 5.18 -9.23 17.05
CA ALA A 108 4.31 -8.06 16.99
C ALA A 108 5.11 -6.75 16.92
N THR A 109 4.63 -5.78 16.13
CA THR A 109 5.22 -4.42 16.07
C THR A 109 4.16 -3.34 15.83
N VAL A 110 4.58 -2.09 15.95
CA VAL A 110 3.91 -0.88 15.45
C VAL A 110 4.95 -0.13 14.62
N GLU A 111 4.60 0.29 13.42
CA GLU A 111 5.46 1.15 12.61
C GLU A 111 5.18 2.61 12.90
N SER A 112 6.18 3.30 13.43
CA SER A 112 6.13 4.74 13.64
C SER A 112 6.40 5.52 12.37
N ASN A 113 5.72 6.64 12.17
CA ASN A 113 6.00 7.52 11.02
C ASN A 113 7.39 8.20 11.01
N ARG A 114 8.18 8.05 12.07
CA ARG A 114 9.56 8.56 12.22
C ARG A 114 10.29 7.91 13.40
N PHE A 115 11.61 8.05 13.46
CA PHE A 115 12.48 7.40 14.44
C PHE A 115 12.17 7.81 15.88
N SER A 116 11.98 9.10 16.14
CA SER A 116 11.74 9.61 17.50
C SER A 116 10.42 9.12 18.11
N ASN A 117 9.42 8.84 17.27
CA ASN A 117 8.09 8.47 17.71
C ASN A 117 7.98 7.04 18.26
N MET A 118 8.97 6.18 18.00
CA MET A 118 9.00 4.81 18.54
C MET A 118 8.88 4.74 20.07
N GLN A 119 9.35 5.79 20.77
CA GLN A 119 9.25 5.92 22.23
C GLN A 119 7.80 5.86 22.73
N ASN A 120 6.84 6.27 21.91
CA ASN A 120 5.42 6.26 22.26
C ASN A 120 4.83 4.84 22.31
N TRP A 121 5.59 3.80 21.96
CA TRP A 121 5.13 2.41 21.89
C TRP A 121 5.84 1.47 22.87
N LEU A 122 6.61 2.04 23.81
CA LEU A 122 7.22 1.29 24.91
C LEU A 122 6.16 0.58 25.77
N HIS A 123 6.54 -0.59 26.27
CA HIS A 123 5.77 -1.40 27.24
C HIS A 123 4.41 -1.91 26.75
N LEU A 124 4.22 -2.07 25.43
CA LEU A 124 3.00 -2.65 24.84
C LEU A 124 3.12 -4.15 24.53
N GLY A 125 4.27 -4.75 24.87
CA GLY A 125 4.57 -6.15 24.53
C GLY A 125 5.13 -6.34 23.12
N LEU A 126 5.47 -5.27 22.38
CA LEU A 126 6.06 -5.38 21.05
C LEU A 126 7.38 -6.18 21.06
N ASP A 127 7.63 -6.92 19.99
CA ASP A 127 8.81 -7.76 19.84
C ASP A 127 10.00 -7.04 19.21
N TYR A 128 9.70 -6.05 18.37
CA TYR A 128 10.65 -5.11 17.77
C TYR A 128 9.94 -3.78 17.50
N TYR A 129 10.72 -2.72 17.35
CA TYR A 129 10.24 -1.40 16.94
C TYR A 129 10.44 -1.21 15.45
N SER A 130 9.56 -0.45 14.82
CA SER A 130 9.64 -0.14 13.40
C SER A 130 9.41 1.36 13.18
N PHE A 131 10.05 1.94 12.17
CA PHE A 131 9.77 3.31 11.75
C PHE A 131 9.97 3.55 10.25
N SER A 132 9.24 4.51 9.70
CA SER A 132 9.40 5.02 8.34
C SER A 132 10.45 6.13 8.27
N TRP A 133 11.23 6.14 7.18
CA TRP A 133 12.15 7.22 6.86
C TRP A 133 11.97 7.66 5.41
N TYR A 134 11.76 8.96 5.18
CA TYR A 134 11.67 9.59 3.87
C TYR A 134 12.47 10.89 3.85
N ASP A 135 12.84 11.38 2.67
CA ASP A 135 13.72 12.55 2.47
C ASP A 135 13.37 13.79 3.31
N TRP A 136 12.08 14.06 3.55
CA TRP A 136 11.66 15.21 4.34
C TRP A 136 12.11 15.11 5.82
N LEU A 137 12.39 13.90 6.31
CA LEU A 137 12.94 13.67 7.65
C LEU A 137 14.44 13.94 7.73
N GLU A 138 15.19 13.92 6.63
CA GLU A 138 16.66 13.93 6.69
C GLU A 138 17.23 15.13 7.46
N ALA A 139 16.59 16.30 7.37
CA ALA A 139 17.00 17.50 8.08
C ALA A 139 16.76 17.45 9.61
N TYR A 140 15.90 16.55 10.08
CA TYR A 140 15.43 16.47 11.47
C TYR A 140 15.86 15.18 12.16
N GLU A 141 15.74 14.06 11.44
CA GLU A 141 16.03 12.69 11.87
C GLU A 141 16.79 12.00 10.73
N PRO A 142 18.11 12.26 10.60
CA PRO A 142 18.89 11.73 9.50
C PRO A 142 18.89 10.21 9.46
N LEU A 143 18.88 9.61 8.26
CA LEU A 143 19.02 8.16 8.10
C LEU A 143 20.30 7.65 8.77
N ALA A 144 21.36 8.47 8.75
CA ALA A 144 22.64 8.21 9.39
C ALA A 144 22.61 8.26 10.94
N THR A 145 21.45 8.05 11.56
CA THR A 145 21.26 7.94 13.01
C THR A 145 21.44 6.48 13.45
N PRO A 146 22.32 6.16 14.41
CA PRO A 146 22.49 4.79 14.90
C PRO A 146 21.24 4.25 15.59
N ALA A 147 20.87 2.98 15.35
CA ALA A 147 19.74 2.35 16.04
C ALA A 147 19.87 2.43 17.58
N SER A 148 21.10 2.31 18.09
CA SER A 148 21.39 2.40 19.53
C SER A 148 21.05 3.75 20.16
N SER A 149 21.00 4.85 19.39
CA SER A 149 20.67 6.18 19.97
C SER A 149 19.21 6.29 20.38
N ALA A 150 18.34 5.38 19.92
CA ALA A 150 16.97 5.31 20.39
C ALA A 150 16.89 4.88 21.87
N ASN A 151 17.91 4.22 22.43
CA ASN A 151 17.86 3.65 23.78
C ASN A 151 16.62 2.75 24.03
N LEU A 152 16.20 2.01 23.02
CA LEU A 152 15.09 1.06 23.09
C LEU A 152 15.60 -0.33 23.52
N ASP A 153 14.70 -1.13 24.08
CA ASP A 153 15.00 -2.44 24.67
C ASP A 153 14.81 -3.61 23.69
N ARG A 154 14.44 -3.33 22.44
CA ARG A 154 14.20 -4.30 21.37
C ARG A 154 14.87 -3.88 20.06
N PRO A 155 15.08 -4.82 19.11
CA PRO A 155 15.60 -4.50 17.79
C PRO A 155 14.73 -3.47 17.05
N ILE A 156 15.35 -2.74 16.12
CA ILE A 156 14.68 -1.70 15.32
C ILE A 156 14.77 -2.05 13.85
N VAL A 157 13.63 -2.03 13.15
CA VAL A 157 13.52 -2.20 11.70
C VAL A 157 13.18 -0.85 11.08
N ILE A 158 13.75 -0.54 9.91
CA ILE A 158 13.25 0.56 9.08
C ILE A 158 12.05 0.01 8.31
N GLY A 159 10.84 0.31 8.75
CA GLY A 159 9.59 -0.25 8.24
C GLY A 159 9.26 0.23 6.83
N GLU A 160 9.65 1.46 6.51
CA GLU A 160 9.54 2.01 5.17
C GLU A 160 10.73 2.93 4.86
N TYR A 161 11.22 2.85 3.63
CA TYR A 161 12.13 3.85 3.05
C TYR A 161 11.92 3.95 1.54
N PRO A 162 12.19 5.09 0.90
CA PRO A 162 12.10 5.21 -0.56
C PRO A 162 13.15 4.30 -1.21
N ALA A 163 12.72 3.17 -1.79
CA ALA A 163 13.65 2.24 -2.43
C ALA A 163 14.25 2.79 -3.74
N GLY A 164 13.66 3.85 -4.27
CA GLY A 164 14.14 4.68 -5.36
C GLY A 164 13.68 6.11 -5.17
N GLY A 165 14.20 7.04 -5.98
CA GLY A 165 13.71 8.43 -6.00
C GLY A 165 14.18 9.33 -4.86
N SER A 166 14.89 8.82 -3.84
CA SER A 166 15.51 9.66 -2.82
C SER A 166 16.52 10.64 -3.42
N THR A 167 16.47 11.88 -2.95
CA THR A 167 17.38 12.98 -3.28
C THR A 167 18.67 12.97 -2.46
N TYR A 168 18.69 12.21 -1.35
CA TYR A 168 19.83 12.14 -0.42
C TYR A 168 20.69 10.90 -0.62
N TYR A 169 20.07 9.74 -0.84
CA TYR A 169 20.79 8.46 -0.86
C TYR A 169 20.35 7.58 -2.03
N ALA A 170 21.33 6.95 -2.68
CA ALA A 170 21.05 5.84 -3.58
C ALA A 170 20.68 4.58 -2.76
N LEU A 171 19.90 3.67 -3.35
CA LEU A 171 19.47 2.44 -2.67
C LEU A 171 20.60 1.64 -1.98
N PRO A 172 21.78 1.40 -2.59
CA PRO A 172 22.87 0.71 -1.90
C PRO A 172 23.35 1.45 -0.65
N GLU A 173 23.31 2.78 -0.64
CA GLU A 173 23.71 3.61 0.48
C GLU A 173 22.68 3.51 1.61
N VAL A 174 21.38 3.52 1.29
CA VAL A 174 20.32 3.30 2.28
C VAL A 174 20.49 1.94 2.97
N LEU A 175 20.64 0.87 2.18
CA LEU A 175 20.81 -0.49 2.70
C LEU A 175 22.08 -0.64 3.54
N SER A 176 23.20 -0.09 3.08
CA SER A 176 24.48 -0.16 3.80
C SER A 176 24.48 0.70 5.06
N THR A 177 23.80 1.84 5.04
CA THR A 177 23.61 2.71 6.21
C THR A 177 22.77 1.99 7.26
N ALA A 178 21.62 1.44 6.87
CA ALA A 178 20.77 0.65 7.77
C ALA A 178 21.55 -0.52 8.42
N TYR A 179 22.26 -1.30 7.60
CA TYR A 179 23.05 -2.43 8.08
C TYR A 179 24.17 -2.01 9.03
N SER A 180 24.97 -1.00 8.67
CA SER A 180 26.12 -0.56 9.47
C SER A 180 25.74 0.14 10.79
N LEU A 181 24.53 0.70 10.86
CA LEU A 181 24.02 1.43 12.02
C LEU A 181 23.24 0.57 13.02
N GLY A 182 23.22 -0.75 12.80
CA GLY A 182 22.68 -1.71 13.76
C GLY A 182 21.16 -1.90 13.69
N TYR A 183 20.53 -1.49 12.59
CA TYR A 183 19.13 -1.84 12.33
C TYR A 183 19.00 -3.33 12.00
N ALA A 184 17.92 -3.96 12.46
CA ALA A 184 17.66 -5.38 12.32
C ALA A 184 16.99 -5.76 10.98
N GLY A 185 16.56 -4.77 10.21
CA GLY A 185 15.94 -4.94 8.90
C GLY A 185 15.59 -3.59 8.27
N ALA A 186 15.26 -3.63 6.98
CA ALA A 186 14.77 -2.48 6.25
C ALA A 186 13.81 -2.95 5.14
N PHE A 187 12.60 -2.39 5.05
CA PHE A 187 11.66 -2.70 3.98
C PHE A 187 11.53 -1.51 3.01
N GLY A 188 11.86 -1.77 1.74
CA GLY A 188 11.83 -0.76 0.70
C GLY A 188 10.41 -0.49 0.21
N TRP A 189 10.01 0.77 0.25
CA TRP A 189 8.77 1.26 -0.31
C TRP A 189 8.97 1.72 -1.77
N SER A 190 8.20 1.26 -2.76
CA SER A 190 7.16 0.24 -2.69
C SER A 190 7.39 -0.83 -3.75
N TYR A 191 6.64 -1.93 -3.63
CA TYR A 191 6.72 -2.97 -4.64
C TYR A 191 6.13 -2.50 -5.99
N TRP A 192 5.08 -1.68 -6.00
CA TRP A 192 4.21 -1.50 -7.19
C TRP A 192 4.14 -0.08 -7.78
N ASP A 193 4.82 0.93 -7.23
CA ASP A 193 4.75 2.32 -7.71
C ASP A 193 3.40 3.02 -7.55
N GLY A 194 2.55 2.62 -6.58
CA GLY A 194 1.19 3.17 -6.45
C GLY A 194 1.14 4.69 -6.18
N ASP A 195 2.22 5.26 -5.66
CA ASP A 195 2.36 6.66 -5.26
C ASP A 195 3.51 7.40 -5.98
N GLY A 196 4.18 6.75 -6.92
CA GLY A 196 5.29 7.31 -7.69
C GLY A 196 6.62 7.43 -6.95
N ILE A 197 6.77 6.87 -5.74
CA ILE A 197 8.03 6.90 -4.99
C ILE A 197 9.03 5.88 -5.53
N SER A 198 8.63 4.61 -5.61
CA SER A 198 9.46 3.58 -6.23
C SER A 198 8.66 2.31 -6.58
N ARG A 199 9.28 1.47 -7.41
CA ARG A 199 8.74 0.19 -7.86
C ARG A 199 9.78 -0.91 -7.84
N TRP A 200 9.38 -2.10 -7.40
CA TRP A 200 10.25 -3.25 -7.27
C TRP A 200 11.06 -3.51 -8.53
N ARG A 201 10.42 -3.50 -9.71
CA ARG A 201 11.09 -3.78 -10.99
C ARG A 201 12.33 -2.93 -11.25
N ASP A 202 12.33 -1.68 -10.82
CA ASP A 202 13.42 -0.74 -11.06
C ASP A 202 14.57 -0.92 -10.06
N VAL A 203 14.24 -1.32 -8.83
CA VAL A 203 15.19 -1.41 -7.71
C VAL A 203 15.74 -2.82 -7.50
N ALA A 204 15.04 -3.82 -8.00
CA ALA A 204 15.27 -5.21 -7.66
C ALA A 204 16.63 -5.79 -8.09
N PRO A 205 17.25 -5.42 -9.23
CA PRO A 205 18.62 -5.87 -9.53
C PRO A 205 19.62 -5.39 -8.47
N THR A 206 19.51 -4.13 -8.06
CA THR A 206 20.37 -3.50 -7.05
C THR A 206 20.12 -4.10 -5.67
N PHE A 207 18.85 -4.20 -5.25
CA PHE A 207 18.46 -4.80 -3.98
C PHE A 207 18.92 -6.27 -3.89
N SER A 208 18.64 -7.08 -4.92
CA SER A 208 19.02 -8.49 -4.94
C SER A 208 20.54 -8.68 -4.92
N GLY A 209 21.28 -7.82 -5.62
CA GLY A 209 22.75 -7.82 -5.59
C GLY A 209 23.30 -7.52 -4.20
N TRP A 210 22.74 -6.52 -3.52
CA TRP A 210 23.13 -6.18 -2.14
C TRP A 210 22.80 -7.33 -1.17
N VAL A 211 21.59 -7.89 -1.24
CA VAL A 211 21.17 -9.02 -0.38
C VAL A 211 22.05 -10.25 -0.59
N ALA A 212 22.41 -10.58 -1.83
CA ALA A 212 23.28 -11.72 -2.11
C ALA A 212 24.66 -11.59 -1.43
N GLY A 213 25.18 -10.37 -1.31
CA GLY A 213 26.44 -10.09 -0.62
C GLY A 213 26.38 -10.19 0.91
N HIS A 214 25.20 -10.00 1.50
CA HIS A 214 24.99 -9.97 2.96
C HIS A 214 24.17 -11.16 3.48
N TRP A 215 23.81 -12.11 2.60
CA TRP A 215 22.94 -13.23 2.97
C TRP A 215 23.52 -14.09 4.10
N GLY A 216 24.86 -14.18 4.18
CA GLY A 216 25.55 -14.91 5.24
C GLY A 216 25.28 -14.38 6.66
N ASP A 217 24.81 -13.13 6.79
CA ASP A 217 24.54 -12.49 8.07
C ASP A 217 23.08 -12.67 8.52
N VAL A 218 22.22 -13.22 7.65
CA VAL A 218 20.78 -13.38 7.92
C VAL A 218 20.53 -14.53 8.90
N SER A 219 19.98 -14.22 10.07
CA SER A 219 19.59 -15.20 11.09
C SER A 219 18.07 -15.41 11.14
N LEU A 220 17.47 -15.82 10.02
CA LEU A 220 16.02 -16.10 9.90
C LEU A 220 15.75 -17.60 9.65
N GLY A 221 16.22 -18.45 10.56
CA GLY A 221 15.98 -19.90 10.53
C GLY A 221 16.39 -20.56 9.20
N SER A 222 15.63 -21.57 8.74
CA SER A 222 15.88 -22.31 7.49
C SER A 222 15.57 -21.53 6.19
N ALA A 223 15.62 -20.21 6.21
CA ALA A 223 15.42 -19.41 5.00
C ALA A 223 16.46 -19.79 3.94
N THR A 224 16.00 -20.23 2.78
CA THR A 224 16.87 -20.43 1.61
C THR A 224 17.26 -19.07 1.05
N ALA A 225 18.54 -18.93 0.67
CA ALA A 225 19.02 -17.77 -0.07
C ALA A 225 18.12 -17.49 -1.28
N PRO A 226 17.75 -16.23 -1.53
CA PRO A 226 17.05 -15.89 -2.76
C PRO A 226 17.92 -16.33 -3.95
N ALA A 227 17.33 -17.05 -4.90
CA ALA A 227 18.05 -17.46 -6.10
C ALA A 227 18.51 -16.20 -6.85
N ALA A 228 19.82 -15.99 -6.94
CA ALA A 228 20.39 -14.94 -7.77
C ALA A 228 19.89 -15.15 -9.21
N GLY A 229 19.08 -14.21 -9.72
CA GLY A 229 18.67 -14.20 -11.13
C GLY A 229 17.27 -14.73 -11.46
N GLN A 230 16.42 -15.10 -10.50
CA GLN A 230 14.99 -15.32 -10.77
C GLN A 230 14.12 -14.38 -9.92
N MET A 231 14.17 -13.11 -10.28
CA MET A 231 13.17 -12.13 -9.87
C MET A 231 11.86 -12.42 -10.62
N HIS A 232 10.98 -13.20 -10.00
CA HIS A 232 9.61 -13.28 -10.46
C HIS A 232 8.87 -12.05 -9.92
N GLU A 233 8.76 -11.00 -10.73
CA GLU A 233 7.71 -10.02 -10.50
C GLU A 233 6.40 -10.82 -10.51
N GLN A 234 5.69 -10.86 -9.37
CA GLN A 234 4.41 -11.54 -9.29
C GLN A 234 3.45 -10.81 -10.22
N GLN A 235 3.33 -11.24 -11.48
CA GLN A 235 2.32 -10.68 -12.35
C GLN A 235 0.98 -10.93 -11.67
N TYR A 236 0.25 -9.85 -11.36
CA TYR A 236 -1.16 -9.99 -11.09
C TYR A 236 -1.76 -10.75 -12.27
N PRO A 237 -2.69 -11.70 -12.05
CA PRO A 237 -3.33 -12.37 -13.17
C PRO A 237 -3.91 -11.32 -14.13
N TYR A 238 -4.35 -10.17 -13.63
CA TYR A 238 -4.80 -9.05 -14.45
C TYR A 238 -4.30 -7.72 -13.88
N ALA A 239 -3.67 -6.86 -14.69
CA ALA A 239 -3.23 -5.52 -14.30
C ALA A 239 -3.37 -4.50 -15.44
N TYR A 240 -3.36 -3.20 -15.11
CA TYR A 240 -3.19 -2.11 -16.08
C TYR A 240 -2.03 -1.18 -15.65
N GLN A 241 -1.39 -0.52 -16.61
CA GLN A 241 -0.27 0.40 -16.41
C GLN A 241 -0.34 1.57 -17.41
N ASP A 242 0.41 2.64 -17.16
CA ASP A 242 0.57 3.80 -18.06
C ASP A 242 -0.76 4.43 -18.49
N LEU A 243 -1.74 4.55 -17.57
CA LEU A 243 -3.01 5.18 -17.90
C LEU A 243 -2.81 6.66 -18.22
N ALA A 244 -3.28 7.08 -19.39
CA ALA A 244 -3.29 8.47 -19.84
C ALA A 244 -4.70 8.84 -20.33
N LEU A 245 -5.15 10.04 -19.94
CA LEU A 245 -6.38 10.64 -20.43
C LEU A 245 -6.05 11.81 -21.36
N ARG A 246 -6.73 11.87 -22.51
CA ARG A 246 -6.66 13.01 -23.43
C ARG A 246 -8.00 13.26 -24.11
N LEU A 247 -8.18 14.47 -24.62
CA LEU A 247 -9.27 14.81 -25.53
C LEU A 247 -8.82 14.67 -26.98
N ASP A 248 -9.75 14.22 -27.82
CA ASP A 248 -9.57 14.09 -29.26
C ASP A 248 -10.85 14.57 -29.95
N GLY A 249 -10.89 15.88 -30.23
CA GLY A 249 -12.14 16.57 -30.54
C GLY A 249 -13.08 16.55 -29.33
N ALA A 250 -14.29 16.04 -29.53
CA ALA A 250 -15.29 15.86 -28.45
C ALA A 250 -15.15 14.53 -27.70
N ALA A 251 -14.25 13.65 -28.14
CA ALA A 251 -14.08 12.33 -27.55
C ALA A 251 -13.07 12.37 -26.40
N THR A 252 -13.34 11.61 -25.34
CA THR A 252 -12.37 11.31 -24.28
C THR A 252 -11.68 9.99 -24.61
N VAL A 253 -10.35 10.00 -24.61
CA VAL A 253 -9.54 8.81 -24.88
C VAL A 253 -8.79 8.42 -23.62
N ALA A 254 -8.97 7.19 -23.18
CA ALA A 254 -8.21 6.55 -22.10
C ALA A 254 -7.27 5.51 -22.70
N GLU A 255 -5.97 5.78 -22.64
CA GLU A 255 -4.90 4.92 -23.15
C GLU A 255 -4.21 4.21 -21.98
N MET A 256 -4.05 2.89 -22.04
CA MET A 256 -3.39 2.11 -20.98
C MET A 256 -2.77 0.83 -21.54
N ALA A 257 -1.75 0.31 -20.88
CA ALA A 257 -1.25 -1.05 -21.10
C ALA A 257 -2.00 -2.03 -20.19
N ILE A 258 -2.52 -3.13 -20.72
CA ILE A 258 -3.13 -4.20 -19.91
C ILE A 258 -2.22 -5.43 -19.92
N ASN A 259 -2.01 -6.02 -18.74
CA ASN A 259 -1.37 -7.31 -18.56
C ASN A 259 -2.42 -8.38 -18.19
N VAL A 260 -2.33 -9.54 -18.82
CA VAL A 260 -3.18 -10.71 -18.57
C VAL A 260 -2.29 -11.96 -18.47
N PRO A 261 -2.76 -13.08 -17.91
CA PRO A 261 -1.93 -14.27 -17.80
C PRO A 261 -1.62 -14.80 -19.20
N SER A 262 -0.37 -15.20 -19.41
CA SER A 262 0.07 -15.77 -20.70
C SER A 262 -0.82 -16.94 -21.12
N GLY A 263 -1.22 -16.96 -22.39
CA GLY A 263 -2.06 -18.01 -22.98
C GLY A 263 -3.57 -17.83 -22.76
N GLU A 264 -4.02 -16.89 -21.93
CA GLU A 264 -5.45 -16.58 -21.82
C GLU A 264 -5.92 -15.61 -22.92
N ALA A 265 -7.05 -15.95 -23.54
CA ALA A 265 -7.77 -15.01 -24.39
C ALA A 265 -8.62 -14.09 -23.51
N TYR A 266 -8.64 -12.80 -23.84
CA TYR A 266 -9.35 -11.79 -23.07
C TYR A 266 -10.00 -10.76 -23.99
N VAL A 267 -11.07 -10.15 -23.49
CA VAL A 267 -11.86 -9.12 -24.15
C VAL A 267 -12.00 -7.94 -23.18
N PRO A 268 -11.14 -6.92 -23.29
CA PRO A 268 -11.22 -5.76 -22.41
C PRO A 268 -12.36 -4.82 -22.84
N HIS A 269 -13.02 -4.19 -21.88
CA HIS A 269 -14.07 -3.20 -22.08
C HIS A 269 -13.75 -1.97 -21.24
N GLY A 270 -13.69 -0.79 -21.87
CA GLY A 270 -13.61 0.48 -21.15
C GLY A 270 -15.01 1.00 -20.84
N TYR A 271 -15.20 1.60 -19.68
CA TYR A 271 -16.48 2.15 -19.25
C TYR A 271 -16.30 3.59 -18.79
N LEU A 272 -17.19 4.48 -19.23
CA LEU A 272 -17.24 5.88 -18.82
C LEU A 272 -18.45 6.09 -17.92
N TYR A 273 -18.24 6.68 -16.75
CA TYR A 273 -19.30 7.03 -15.80
C TYR A 273 -19.31 8.53 -15.53
N GLN A 274 -20.49 9.05 -15.23
CA GLN A 274 -20.59 10.27 -14.42
C GLN A 274 -20.49 9.87 -12.94
N VAL A 275 -19.73 10.62 -12.15
CA VAL A 275 -19.59 10.32 -10.72
C VAL A 275 -20.96 10.29 -10.04
N GLY A 276 -21.20 9.22 -9.28
CA GLY A 276 -22.46 8.97 -8.58
C GLY A 276 -23.45 8.07 -9.35
N ASN A 277 -23.22 7.81 -10.64
CA ASN A 277 -24.05 6.88 -11.40
C ASN A 277 -23.61 5.43 -11.16
N THR A 278 -24.59 4.51 -11.16
CA THR A 278 -24.36 3.07 -11.11
C THR A 278 -24.24 2.44 -12.50
N GLU A 279 -24.78 3.10 -13.53
CA GLU A 279 -24.73 2.67 -14.93
C GLU A 279 -23.75 3.53 -15.73
N PRO A 280 -22.98 2.94 -16.67
CA PRO A 280 -22.07 3.70 -17.51
C PRO A 280 -22.84 4.59 -18.50
N LEU A 281 -22.28 5.76 -18.80
CA LEU A 281 -22.73 6.63 -19.89
C LEU A 281 -22.41 6.02 -21.26
N GLU A 282 -21.29 5.30 -21.35
CA GLU A 282 -20.80 4.62 -22.54
C GLU A 282 -19.86 3.49 -22.12
N ASP A 283 -19.93 2.36 -22.82
CA ASP A 283 -18.93 1.31 -22.76
C ASP A 283 -18.38 1.00 -24.16
N VAL A 284 -17.09 0.66 -24.20
CA VAL A 284 -16.36 0.43 -25.45
C VAL A 284 -15.64 -0.90 -25.34
N ARG A 285 -16.05 -1.86 -26.17
CA ARG A 285 -15.34 -3.12 -26.33
C ARG A 285 -14.02 -2.89 -27.07
N LEU A 286 -12.92 -3.32 -26.45
CA LEU A 286 -11.57 -3.19 -26.95
C LEU A 286 -11.11 -4.52 -27.56
N THR A 287 -10.19 -4.45 -28.52
CA THR A 287 -9.62 -5.63 -29.15
C THR A 287 -8.13 -5.72 -28.81
N ALA A 288 -7.71 -6.85 -28.26
CA ALA A 288 -6.32 -7.16 -27.97
C ALA A 288 -5.93 -8.50 -28.59
N ALA A 289 -4.64 -8.69 -28.89
CA ALA A 289 -4.14 -9.99 -29.32
C ALA A 289 -4.13 -10.96 -28.11
N PRO A 290 -4.59 -12.22 -28.26
CA PRO A 290 -4.55 -13.20 -27.18
C PRO A 290 -3.14 -13.41 -26.62
N GLY A 291 -2.99 -13.45 -25.30
CA GLY A 291 -1.75 -13.83 -24.63
C GLY A 291 -0.57 -12.85 -24.70
N ALA A 292 -0.75 -11.61 -25.16
CA ALA A 292 0.28 -10.58 -25.12
C ALA A 292 -0.23 -9.31 -24.42
N PRO A 293 0.56 -8.68 -23.52
CA PRO A 293 0.19 -7.38 -22.97
C PRO A 293 0.01 -6.38 -24.11
N GLY A 294 -1.16 -5.75 -24.16
CA GLY A 294 -1.56 -4.86 -25.24
C GLY A 294 -1.69 -3.44 -24.73
N LYS A 295 -1.09 -2.47 -25.45
CA LYS A 295 -1.50 -1.07 -25.33
C LYS A 295 -2.88 -0.93 -25.96
N LEU A 296 -3.83 -0.42 -25.19
CA LEU A 296 -5.23 -0.30 -25.55
C LEU A 296 -5.68 1.14 -25.36
N ALA A 297 -6.61 1.57 -26.21
CA ALA A 297 -7.19 2.91 -26.15
C ALA A 297 -8.71 2.79 -26.18
N ALA A 298 -9.37 3.09 -25.06
CA ALA A 298 -10.81 3.26 -25.01
C ALA A 298 -11.14 4.68 -25.48
N ARG A 299 -11.88 4.78 -26.58
CA ARG A 299 -12.35 6.05 -27.12
C ARG A 299 -13.84 6.20 -26.84
N PHE A 300 -14.17 7.08 -25.91
CA PHE A 300 -15.54 7.42 -25.56
C PHE A 300 -16.01 8.61 -26.39
N THR A 301 -17.12 8.45 -27.08
CA THR A 301 -17.76 9.47 -27.93
C THR A 301 -18.85 10.25 -27.20
N HIS A 302 -19.25 9.80 -26.01
CA HIS A 302 -20.21 10.49 -25.17
C HIS A 302 -19.67 11.89 -24.81
N PRO A 303 -20.43 12.96 -25.11
CA PRO A 303 -20.03 14.30 -24.75
C PRO A 303 -19.92 14.44 -23.23
N VAL A 304 -18.77 14.92 -22.76
CA VAL A 304 -18.49 15.08 -21.34
C VAL A 304 -18.13 16.54 -21.08
N GLU A 305 -18.94 17.21 -20.26
CA GLU A 305 -18.74 18.60 -19.82
C GLU A 305 -19.36 18.69 -18.42
N GLY A 306 -18.57 19.09 -17.44
CA GLY A 306 -19.01 19.16 -16.05
C GLY A 306 -18.01 18.57 -15.05
N PRO A 307 -18.45 18.48 -13.78
CA PRO A 307 -17.54 18.53 -12.65
C PRO A 307 -16.81 17.22 -12.34
N ALA A 308 -17.32 16.04 -12.75
CA ALA A 308 -16.63 14.78 -12.49
C ALA A 308 -17.16 13.58 -13.30
N TYR A 309 -16.23 12.87 -13.93
CA TYR A 309 -16.41 11.62 -14.66
C TYR A 309 -15.35 10.60 -14.23
N THR A 310 -15.63 9.32 -14.40
CA THR A 310 -14.65 8.25 -14.17
C THR A 310 -14.53 7.30 -15.36
N VAL A 311 -13.33 6.73 -15.53
CA VAL A 311 -13.09 5.59 -16.43
C VAL A 311 -12.90 4.33 -15.60
N SER A 312 -13.53 3.23 -16.00
CA SER A 312 -13.31 1.88 -15.44
C SER A 312 -12.95 0.89 -16.54
N LEU A 313 -12.42 -0.28 -16.17
CA LEU A 313 -12.03 -1.34 -17.09
C LEU A 313 -12.55 -2.69 -16.61
N GLY A 314 -13.26 -3.39 -17.48
CA GLY A 314 -13.57 -4.81 -17.31
C GLY A 314 -12.72 -5.68 -18.22
N ILE A 315 -12.21 -6.79 -17.70
CA ILE A 315 -11.58 -7.86 -18.48
C ILE A 315 -12.51 -9.07 -18.46
N PHE A 316 -12.92 -9.49 -19.65
CA PHE A 316 -13.82 -10.62 -19.85
C PHE A 316 -13.10 -11.74 -20.59
N ASP A 317 -13.56 -12.97 -20.41
CA ASP A 317 -13.17 -14.06 -21.29
C ASP A 317 -13.97 -14.04 -22.61
N PRO A 318 -13.61 -14.86 -23.62
CA PRO A 318 -14.34 -14.90 -24.89
C PRO A 318 -15.81 -15.33 -24.79
N SER A 319 -16.23 -15.94 -23.67
CA SER A 319 -17.62 -16.31 -23.41
C SER A 319 -18.45 -15.13 -22.88
N GLY A 320 -17.80 -14.01 -22.54
CA GLY A 320 -18.43 -12.83 -21.95
C GLY A 320 -18.49 -12.87 -20.41
N SER A 321 -17.79 -13.82 -19.77
CA SER A 321 -17.72 -13.87 -18.31
C SER A 321 -16.67 -12.89 -17.78
N LEU A 322 -17.05 -12.08 -16.80
CA LEU A 322 -16.14 -11.13 -16.15
C LEU A 322 -15.03 -11.89 -15.39
N ARG A 323 -13.78 -11.56 -15.67
CA ARG A 323 -12.60 -12.08 -14.98
C ARG A 323 -12.04 -11.10 -13.96
N LYS A 324 -11.98 -9.81 -14.32
CA LYS A 324 -11.50 -8.75 -13.45
C LYS A 324 -12.21 -7.44 -13.76
N TRP A 325 -12.62 -6.75 -12.71
CA TRP A 325 -13.08 -5.37 -12.77
C TRP A 325 -12.05 -4.46 -12.11
N PHE A 326 -11.70 -3.37 -12.79
CA PHE A 326 -10.96 -2.25 -12.24
C PHE A 326 -11.87 -1.04 -12.23
N ASN A 327 -12.25 -0.62 -11.03
CA ASN A 327 -13.17 0.49 -10.84
C ASN A 327 -12.40 1.81 -10.78
N ASN A 328 -12.96 2.88 -11.36
CA ASN A 328 -12.48 4.25 -11.20
C ASN A 328 -10.98 4.46 -11.47
N LEU A 329 -10.47 3.82 -12.53
CA LEU A 329 -9.09 3.95 -13.01
C LEU A 329 -8.59 5.39 -13.10
N ALA A 330 -9.48 6.33 -13.43
CA ALA A 330 -9.21 7.75 -13.34
C ALA A 330 -10.50 8.50 -13.04
N THR A 331 -10.37 9.61 -12.31
CA THR A 331 -11.42 10.62 -12.15
C THR A 331 -10.97 11.92 -12.79
N PHE A 332 -11.84 12.56 -13.58
CA PHE A 332 -11.50 13.76 -14.33
C PHE A 332 -12.72 14.68 -14.49
N ALA A 333 -12.47 15.97 -14.74
CA ALA A 333 -13.49 16.93 -15.10
C ALA A 333 -13.18 17.53 -16.47
N ILE A 334 -14.22 18.00 -17.17
CA ILE A 334 -14.04 18.76 -18.42
C ILE A 334 -14.77 20.08 -18.26
N THR A 335 -14.00 21.16 -18.33
CA THR A 335 -14.51 22.52 -18.19
C THR A 335 -14.03 23.35 -19.36
N GLY A 336 -14.96 23.91 -20.15
CA GLY A 336 -14.62 24.73 -21.31
C GLY A 336 -13.86 23.95 -22.38
N GLY A 337 -14.15 22.66 -22.54
CA GLY A 337 -13.49 21.78 -23.50
C GLY A 337 -12.04 21.40 -23.16
N ALA A 338 -11.61 21.59 -21.91
CA ALA A 338 -10.29 21.17 -21.43
C ALA A 338 -10.44 20.15 -20.29
N LEU A 339 -9.58 19.12 -20.29
CA LEU A 339 -9.42 18.22 -19.15
C LEU A 339 -8.85 19.00 -17.97
N THR A 340 -9.63 19.14 -16.92
CA THR A 340 -9.20 19.72 -15.65
C THR A 340 -9.13 18.59 -14.62
N THR A 341 -7.98 18.45 -13.98
CA THR A 341 -7.80 17.57 -12.79
C THR A 341 -7.88 16.06 -13.09
N PRO A 342 -7.10 15.48 -14.01
CA PRO A 342 -7.04 14.02 -14.13
C PRO A 342 -6.32 13.45 -12.91
N LYS A 343 -7.07 12.92 -11.93
CA LYS A 343 -6.50 11.96 -10.99
C LYS A 343 -6.45 10.62 -11.73
N VAL A 344 -5.30 10.31 -12.30
CA VAL A 344 -5.02 8.99 -12.87
C VAL A 344 -4.59 8.13 -11.70
N ASP A 345 -5.39 7.11 -11.35
CA ASP A 345 -4.89 6.07 -10.45
C ASP A 345 -3.89 5.24 -11.26
N THR A 346 -2.61 5.56 -11.16
CA THR A 346 -1.56 4.60 -11.48
C THR A 346 -1.59 3.54 -10.37
N LEU A 347 -2.28 2.43 -10.66
CA LEU A 347 -2.27 1.20 -9.88
C LEU A 347 -2.98 1.29 -8.51
N THR A 348 -4.31 1.19 -8.53
CA THR A 348 -5.11 1.00 -7.29
C THR A 348 -4.97 -0.46 -6.80
N THR A 349 -4.10 -0.72 -5.83
CA THR A 349 -4.62 -1.31 -4.58
C THR A 349 -5.40 -0.20 -3.93
N GLU A 350 -6.69 -0.38 -3.64
CA GLU A 350 -7.58 0.62 -3.02
C GLU A 350 -6.79 1.71 -2.27
N LEU A 351 -6.53 2.84 -2.95
CA LEU A 351 -5.89 3.96 -2.31
C LEU A 351 -6.91 4.45 -1.31
N GLY A 352 -6.56 4.27 -0.03
CA GLY A 352 -7.29 4.85 1.08
C GLY A 352 -7.58 6.31 0.79
N CYS A 353 -8.70 6.77 1.32
CA CYS A 353 -9.18 8.12 1.13
C CYS A 353 -8.06 9.14 1.37
N GLY A 354 -7.81 9.97 0.35
CA GLY A 354 -6.69 10.90 0.19
C GLY A 354 -5.87 11.24 1.43
N GLY A 355 -4.57 10.93 1.35
CA GLY A 355 -3.51 11.82 1.81
C GLY A 355 -3.06 12.67 0.63
#